data_AF-I6P1T2-F1
#
_entry.id   AF-I6P1T2-F1
#
_cell.length_a   1.000
_cell.length_b   1.000
_cell.length_c   1.000
_cell.angle_alpha   90.00
_cell.angle_beta   90.00
_cell.angle_gamma   90.00
#
_symmetry.space_group_name_H-M   'P 1'
#
loop_
_entity.id
_entity.type
_entity.pdbx_description
1 polymer ?
#
loop_
_entity_poly.entity_id
_entity_poly.type
_entity_poly.pdbx_seq_one_letter_code
_entity_poly.pdbx_strand_id
1 'polypeptide(L)'
;MSEDVIEYEKLIDNDSTLSKNDLFNFYKKFNSDCKTIKDELFCKDDLINGVNENVKDIFKKLMRNMNKLSKKNDEDYDIIDNGNYINKRCIYLKYWLYDIILTKKIDQSSISKFFDEWSKNKGKVTSNNIKCEIYKLSLSEIKDIKKLYDYFVFFDGYKFVKHIINEKIYNNRYLDYLKGAIDVYKKPEIECSKNENKREYCNEFDEYIKLYIENKVLYSLEEKIMNEDIVTLIDKPLEPKSALLKPPVQGVLEKRVTTIYFLKKKMKYNIYIFY
;
A
#
# COMPACT_ATOMS: atom_id res chain seq x y z
N MET A 1 -9.47 -11.02 -17.82
CA MET A 1 -10.10 -9.95 -17.01
C MET A 1 -9.22 -9.77 -15.80
N SER A 2 -8.47 -8.68 -15.71
CA SER A 2 -7.69 -8.34 -14.50
C SER A 2 -8.67 -8.06 -13.36
N GLU A 3 -8.37 -8.53 -12.15
CA GLU A 3 -9.09 -8.12 -10.94
C GLU A 3 -8.96 -6.59 -10.78
N ASP A 4 -10.07 -5.85 -10.63
CA ASP A 4 -10.08 -4.38 -10.51
C ASP A 4 -9.29 -3.89 -9.28
N VAL A 5 -9.19 -4.74 -8.25
CA VAL A 5 -8.50 -4.54 -6.98
C VAL A 5 -7.97 -5.89 -6.54
N ILE A 6 -6.70 -5.96 -6.13
CA ILE A 6 -6.11 -7.17 -5.59
C ILE A 6 -6.04 -7.07 -4.06
N GLU A 7 -6.50 -8.11 -3.39
CA GLU A 7 -6.50 -8.24 -1.93
C GLU A 7 -5.07 -8.38 -1.39
N TYR A 8 -4.77 -7.75 -0.24
CA TYR A 8 -3.44 -7.82 0.37
C TYR A 8 -2.98 -9.25 0.64
N GLU A 9 -3.87 -10.14 1.09
CA GLU A 9 -3.52 -11.55 1.36
C GLU A 9 -2.98 -12.26 0.12
N LYS A 10 -3.55 -11.97 -1.07
CA LYS A 10 -3.06 -12.49 -2.36
C LYS A 10 -1.72 -11.87 -2.77
N LEU A 11 -1.46 -10.61 -2.38
CA LEU A 11 -0.18 -9.94 -2.66
C LEU A 11 0.97 -10.64 -1.95
N ILE A 12 0.77 -11.02 -0.69
CA ILE A 12 1.82 -11.59 0.17
C ILE A 12 1.93 -13.11 0.06
N ASP A 13 0.92 -13.77 -0.53
CA ASP A 13 0.93 -15.21 -0.73
C ASP A 13 2.12 -15.62 -1.62
N ASN A 14 3.01 -16.43 -1.05
CA ASN A 14 4.30 -16.86 -1.62
C ASN A 14 5.39 -15.77 -1.75
N ASP A 15 5.26 -14.62 -1.07
CA ASP A 15 6.31 -13.61 -0.98
C ASP A 15 6.92 -13.59 0.43
N SER A 16 8.09 -14.23 0.60
CA SER A 16 8.78 -14.29 1.90
C SER A 16 9.27 -12.94 2.43
N THR A 17 9.43 -11.94 1.55
CA THR A 17 9.86 -10.59 1.92
C THR A 17 8.69 -9.82 2.50
N LEU A 18 7.55 -9.83 1.80
CA LEU A 18 6.34 -9.12 2.23
C LEU A 18 5.66 -9.83 3.42
N SER A 19 5.70 -11.16 3.51
CA SER A 19 5.11 -11.92 4.62
C SER A 19 5.90 -11.86 5.94
N LYS A 20 7.01 -11.11 5.99
CA LYS A 20 7.85 -10.94 7.20
C LYS A 20 8.13 -9.48 7.54
N ASN A 21 7.55 -8.53 6.80
CA ASN A 21 7.78 -7.11 7.05
C ASN A 21 6.86 -6.55 8.15
N ASP A 22 7.15 -5.32 8.61
CA ASP A 22 6.39 -4.64 9.65
C ASP A 22 4.91 -4.50 9.26
N LEU A 23 4.62 -4.20 7.99
CA LEU A 23 3.25 -4.10 7.48
C LEU A 23 2.46 -5.37 7.73
N PHE A 24 3.01 -6.55 7.43
CA PHE A 24 2.30 -7.82 7.63
C PHE A 24 1.92 -8.01 9.09
N ASN A 25 2.84 -7.72 10.00
CA ASN A 25 2.60 -7.80 11.44
C ASN A 25 1.54 -6.79 11.89
N PHE A 26 1.63 -5.54 11.42
CA PHE A 26 0.61 -4.52 11.70
C PHE A 26 -0.75 -4.88 11.10
N TYR A 27 -0.81 -5.35 9.87
CA TYR A 27 -2.06 -5.73 9.21
C TYR A 27 -2.78 -6.83 9.99
N LYS A 28 -2.04 -7.86 10.43
CA LYS A 28 -2.57 -8.89 11.34
C LYS A 28 -3.09 -8.28 12.65
N LYS A 29 -2.31 -7.41 13.28
CA LYS A 29 -2.71 -6.76 14.54
C LYS A 29 -3.97 -5.92 14.34
N PHE A 30 -4.03 -5.11 13.29
CA PHE A 30 -5.17 -4.26 12.96
C PHE A 30 -6.45 -5.07 12.71
N ASN A 31 -6.31 -6.25 12.10
CA ASN A 31 -7.44 -7.12 11.80
C ASN A 31 -7.88 -8.00 12.98
N SER A 32 -7.14 -8.01 14.10
CA SER A 32 -7.45 -8.85 15.28
C SER A 32 -8.89 -8.69 15.73
N ASP A 33 -9.54 -9.78 16.11
CA ASP A 33 -10.96 -9.76 16.47
C ASP A 33 -11.23 -9.00 17.76
N CYS A 34 -12.24 -8.13 17.71
CA CYS A 34 -12.72 -7.41 18.90
C CYS A 34 -13.40 -8.34 19.92
N LYS A 35 -13.87 -9.52 19.50
CA LYS A 35 -14.56 -10.49 20.38
C LYS A 35 -13.60 -11.19 21.36
N THR A 36 -12.33 -11.32 20.99
CA THR A 36 -11.33 -12.05 21.79
C THR A 36 -10.66 -11.17 22.84
N ILE A 37 -10.76 -9.85 22.71
CA ILE A 37 -10.06 -8.89 23.58
C ILE A 37 -11.09 -8.16 24.44
N LYS A 38 -11.46 -8.79 25.57
CA LYS A 38 -12.61 -8.38 26.39
C LYS A 38 -12.43 -7.02 27.07
N ASP A 39 -11.22 -6.51 27.23
CA ASP A 39 -10.96 -5.26 27.95
C ASP A 39 -10.52 -4.12 27.02
N GLU A 40 -10.65 -4.30 25.71
CA GLU A 40 -10.23 -3.31 24.74
C GLU A 40 -11.30 -2.23 24.50
N LEU A 41 -10.92 -0.98 24.76
CA LEU A 41 -11.73 0.20 24.50
C LEU A 41 -12.18 0.23 23.03
N PHE A 42 -13.42 0.66 22.78
CA PHE A 42 -14.08 0.73 21.45
C PHE A 42 -14.50 -0.59 20.80
N CYS A 43 -14.01 -1.75 21.25
CA CYS A 43 -14.48 -3.04 20.73
C CYS A 43 -15.93 -3.39 21.16
N LYS A 44 -16.43 -2.74 22.21
CA LYS A 44 -17.80 -2.92 22.73
C LYS A 44 -18.75 -1.78 22.37
N ASP A 45 -18.24 -0.68 21.82
CA ASP A 45 -19.04 0.52 21.61
C ASP A 45 -19.79 0.42 20.27
N ASP A 46 -21.12 0.47 20.32
CA ASP A 46 -21.95 0.56 19.11
C ASP A 46 -22.01 2.00 18.60
N LEU A 47 -20.87 2.46 18.07
CA LEU A 47 -20.67 3.84 17.60
C LEU A 47 -21.30 4.11 16.22
N ILE A 48 -21.72 3.07 15.51
CA ILE A 48 -22.32 3.18 14.18
C ILE A 48 -23.55 2.28 14.07
N ASN A 49 -24.65 2.86 13.59
CA ASN A 49 -25.96 2.23 13.46
C ASN A 49 -26.46 2.30 12.02
N GLY A 50 -27.46 1.49 11.67
CA GLY A 50 -28.09 1.51 10.34
C GLY A 50 -27.17 1.07 9.19
N VAL A 51 -26.18 0.22 9.52
CA VAL A 51 -25.25 -0.45 8.60
C VAL A 51 -25.14 -1.93 8.97
N ASN A 52 -24.62 -2.75 8.06
CA ASN A 52 -24.43 -4.18 8.31
C ASN A 52 -23.30 -4.47 9.31
N GLU A 53 -23.23 -5.70 9.80
CA GLU A 53 -22.25 -6.12 10.82
C GLU A 53 -20.79 -6.02 10.34
N ASN A 54 -20.51 -6.19 9.04
CA ASN A 54 -19.14 -6.01 8.54
C ASN A 54 -18.67 -4.56 8.71
N VAL A 55 -19.53 -3.58 8.42
CA VAL A 55 -19.20 -2.16 8.59
C VAL A 55 -18.98 -1.83 10.07
N LYS A 56 -19.82 -2.37 10.96
CA LYS A 56 -19.65 -2.20 12.41
C LYS A 56 -18.32 -2.78 12.91
N ASP A 57 -17.96 -3.99 12.46
CA ASP A 57 -16.70 -4.64 12.83
C ASP A 57 -15.48 -3.81 12.38
N ILE A 58 -15.49 -3.35 11.13
CA ILE A 58 -14.42 -2.49 10.58
C ILE A 58 -14.30 -1.21 11.40
N PHE A 59 -15.42 -0.58 11.74
CA PHE A 59 -15.43 0.68 12.50
C PHE A 59 -14.86 0.50 13.92
N LYS A 60 -15.27 -0.55 14.63
CA LYS A 60 -14.76 -0.90 15.95
C LYS A 60 -13.25 -1.15 15.92
N LYS A 61 -12.78 -1.92 14.93
CA LYS A 61 -11.35 -2.18 14.71
C LYS A 61 -10.60 -0.88 14.42
N LEU A 62 -11.11 0.01 13.56
CA LEU A 62 -10.49 1.30 13.27
C LEU A 62 -10.35 2.16 14.54
N MET A 63 -11.43 2.31 15.32
CA MET A 63 -11.43 3.10 16.56
C MET A 63 -10.42 2.56 17.57
N ARG A 64 -10.40 1.23 17.79
CA ARG A 64 -9.40 0.56 18.63
C ARG A 64 -7.99 0.87 18.13
N ASN A 65 -7.72 0.61 16.85
CA ASN A 65 -6.39 0.73 16.27
C ASN A 65 -5.89 2.17 16.37
N MET A 66 -6.75 3.16 16.11
CA MET A 66 -6.42 4.58 16.26
C MET A 66 -6.12 4.96 17.71
N ASN A 67 -6.89 4.43 18.66
CA ASN A 67 -6.63 4.63 20.10
C ASN A 67 -5.30 4.01 20.56
N LYS A 68 -4.94 2.85 20.00
CA LYS A 68 -3.66 2.19 20.27
C LYS A 68 -2.50 3.00 19.69
N LEU A 69 -2.62 3.43 18.44
CA LEU A 69 -1.60 4.25 17.79
C LEU A 69 -1.41 5.61 18.46
N SER A 70 -2.45 6.20 19.07
CA SER A 70 -2.38 7.51 19.72
C SER A 70 -1.71 7.52 21.10
N LYS A 71 -1.49 6.34 21.69
CA LYS A 71 -0.77 6.19 22.96
C LYS A 71 0.74 6.23 22.72
N LYS A 72 1.45 6.95 23.59
CA LYS A 72 2.91 6.83 23.66
C LYS A 72 3.25 5.48 24.30
N ASN A 73 4.24 4.78 23.76
CA ASN A 73 4.78 3.55 24.33
C ASN A 73 3.76 2.40 24.45
N ASP A 74 2.88 2.25 23.45
CA ASP A 74 1.96 1.10 23.42
C ASP A 74 2.75 -0.16 23.06
N GLU A 75 3.08 -0.97 24.08
CA GLU A 75 3.97 -2.14 23.96
C GLU A 75 3.55 -3.09 22.83
N ASP A 76 2.24 -3.27 22.60
CA ASP A 76 1.71 -4.15 21.56
C ASP A 76 2.15 -3.75 20.15
N TYR A 77 2.16 -2.45 19.87
CA TYR A 77 2.48 -1.89 18.55
C TYR A 77 3.97 -1.56 18.44
N ASP A 78 4.59 -1.15 19.55
CA ASP A 78 6.01 -0.83 19.59
C ASP A 78 6.89 -2.06 19.43
N ILE A 79 6.44 -3.26 19.83
CA ILE A 79 7.17 -4.50 19.55
C ILE A 79 7.34 -4.76 18.05
N ILE A 80 6.45 -4.24 17.19
CA ILE A 80 6.48 -4.51 15.75
C ILE A 80 7.60 -3.74 15.04
N ASP A 81 7.85 -2.49 15.41
CA ASP A 81 8.85 -1.62 14.75
C ASP A 81 9.85 -0.94 15.72
N ASN A 82 9.90 -1.44 16.96
CA ASN A 82 10.70 -0.92 18.08
C ASN A 82 10.37 0.54 18.45
N GLY A 83 9.10 0.95 18.36
CA GLY A 83 8.66 2.30 18.73
C GLY A 83 9.05 3.39 17.71
N ASN A 84 9.56 3.00 16.53
CA ASN A 84 9.99 3.92 15.49
C ASN A 84 8.86 4.18 14.47
N TYR A 85 9.07 5.12 13.55
CA TYR A 85 8.23 5.28 12.34
C TYR A 85 6.72 5.46 12.56
N ILE A 86 6.30 6.23 13.58
CA ILE A 86 4.88 6.51 13.88
C ILE A 86 4.07 6.92 12.63
N ASN A 87 4.63 7.76 11.76
CA ASN A 87 3.96 8.19 10.52
C ASN A 87 3.66 7.03 9.55
N LYS A 88 4.53 6.01 9.54
CA LYS A 88 4.38 4.81 8.71
C LYS A 88 3.25 3.92 9.19
N ARG A 89 3.05 3.83 10.50
CA ARG A 89 1.92 3.08 11.10
C ARG A 89 0.57 3.65 10.62
N CYS A 90 0.47 4.96 10.46
CA CYS A 90 -0.73 5.59 9.90
C CYS A 90 -1.01 5.13 8.46
N ILE A 91 0.02 5.11 7.62
CA ILE A 91 -0.08 4.62 6.23
C ILE A 91 -0.51 3.16 6.21
N TYR A 92 0.07 2.31 7.06
CA TYR A 92 -0.32 0.91 7.15
C TYR A 92 -1.76 0.72 7.62
N LEU A 93 -2.23 1.55 8.56
CA LEU A 93 -3.62 1.50 9.02
C LEU A 93 -4.59 1.91 7.90
N LYS A 94 -4.27 2.97 7.16
CA LYS A 94 -5.04 3.42 5.99
C LYS A 94 -5.10 2.32 4.92
N TYR A 95 -3.95 1.70 4.64
CA TYR A 95 -3.86 0.57 3.73
C TYR A 95 -4.78 -0.59 4.14
N TRP A 96 -4.69 -1.01 5.40
CA TRP A 96 -5.57 -2.05 5.97
C TRP A 96 -7.05 -1.67 5.85
N LEU A 97 -7.41 -0.43 6.19
CA LEU A 97 -8.79 0.05 6.15
C LEU A 97 -9.37 -0.06 4.73
N TYR A 98 -8.66 0.47 3.73
CA TYR A 98 -9.11 0.47 2.35
C TYR A 98 -9.13 -0.93 1.75
N ASP A 99 -8.13 -1.77 2.06
CA ASP A 99 -8.10 -3.16 1.64
C ASP A 99 -9.30 -3.96 2.18
N ILE A 100 -9.61 -3.82 3.47
CA ILE A 100 -10.74 -4.52 4.09
C ILE A 100 -12.09 -4.00 3.59
N ILE A 101 -12.26 -2.69 3.37
CA ILE A 101 -13.47 -2.11 2.76
C ILE A 101 -13.75 -2.76 1.39
N LEU A 102 -12.71 -2.88 0.56
CA LEU A 102 -12.81 -3.45 -0.79
C LEU A 102 -13.03 -4.97 -0.73
N THR A 103 -12.28 -5.69 0.11
CA THR A 103 -12.39 -7.15 0.29
C THR A 103 -13.77 -7.55 0.80
N LYS A 104 -14.33 -6.80 1.75
CA LYS A 104 -15.70 -7.03 2.28
C LYS A 104 -16.79 -6.47 1.36
N LYS A 105 -16.43 -5.87 0.22
CA LYS A 105 -17.33 -5.32 -0.81
C LYS A 105 -18.36 -4.35 -0.22
N ILE A 106 -17.90 -3.45 0.67
CA ILE A 106 -18.77 -2.46 1.28
C ILE A 106 -19.23 -1.46 0.20
N ASP A 107 -20.54 -1.19 0.15
CA ASP A 107 -21.14 -0.32 -0.85
C ASP A 107 -20.93 1.18 -0.53
N GLN A 108 -21.15 2.03 -1.52
CA GLN A 108 -20.96 3.49 -1.40
C GLN A 108 -21.80 4.12 -0.28
N SER A 109 -23.04 3.69 -0.07
CA SER A 109 -23.91 4.28 0.95
C SER A 109 -23.42 3.95 2.37
N SER A 110 -22.95 2.72 2.55
CA SER A 110 -22.33 2.25 3.79
C SER A 110 -20.98 2.96 4.04
N ILE A 111 -20.16 3.16 3.00
CA ILE A 111 -18.90 3.93 3.06
C ILE A 111 -19.17 5.38 3.47
N SER A 112 -20.17 6.03 2.88
CA SER A 112 -20.52 7.41 3.25
C SER A 112 -20.91 7.51 4.73
N LYS A 113 -21.77 6.61 5.22
CA LYS A 113 -22.12 6.54 6.65
C LYS A 113 -20.91 6.26 7.54
N PHE A 114 -20.02 5.35 7.12
CA PHE A 114 -18.80 5.02 7.84
C PHE A 114 -17.94 6.27 8.10
N PHE A 115 -17.67 7.06 7.06
CA PHE A 115 -16.86 8.26 7.20
C PHE A 115 -17.57 9.38 7.96
N ASP A 116 -18.89 9.51 7.81
CA ASP A 116 -19.67 10.48 8.59
C ASP A 116 -19.60 10.17 10.09
N GLU A 117 -19.72 8.89 10.48
CA GLU A 117 -19.55 8.48 11.88
C GLU A 117 -18.10 8.59 12.34
N TRP A 118 -17.13 8.32 11.48
CA TRP A 118 -15.71 8.53 11.81
C TRP A 118 -15.45 9.99 12.16
N SER A 119 -15.92 10.92 11.32
CA SER A 119 -15.75 12.37 11.54
C SER A 119 -16.32 12.84 12.89
N LYS A 120 -17.48 12.29 13.30
CA LYS A 120 -18.10 12.59 14.61
C LYS A 120 -17.34 12.00 15.80
N ASN A 121 -16.71 10.83 15.60
CA ASN A 121 -16.13 10.05 16.70
C ASN A 121 -14.61 10.13 16.81
N LYS A 122 -13.89 10.64 15.79
CA LYS A 122 -12.41 10.65 15.75
C LYS A 122 -11.78 11.34 16.96
N GLY A 123 -12.41 12.39 17.49
CA GLY A 123 -11.96 13.09 18.69
C GLY A 123 -11.90 12.25 19.96
N LYS A 124 -12.53 11.06 19.97
CA LYS A 124 -12.44 10.10 21.09
C LYS A 124 -11.11 9.34 21.12
N VAL A 125 -10.37 9.30 20.01
CA VAL A 125 -9.19 8.44 19.84
C VAL A 125 -7.96 9.18 19.33
N THR A 126 -8.11 10.33 18.70
CA THR A 126 -6.99 11.16 18.23
C THR A 126 -6.49 12.07 19.34
N SER A 127 -5.20 12.00 19.66
CA SER A 127 -4.52 13.04 20.45
C SER A 127 -3.89 14.07 19.51
N ASN A 128 -3.70 15.31 19.97
CA ASN A 128 -3.11 16.41 19.18
C ASN A 128 -1.70 16.11 18.62
N ASN A 129 -1.05 15.04 19.09
CA ASN A 129 0.35 14.74 18.78
C ASN A 129 0.54 13.78 17.60
N ILE A 130 -0.50 13.11 17.10
CA ILE A 130 -0.40 12.19 15.95
C ILE A 130 -1.27 12.68 14.81
N LYS A 131 -0.62 13.18 13.75
CA LYS A 131 -1.25 13.52 12.47
C LYS A 131 -1.52 12.23 11.70
N CYS A 132 -2.61 11.55 12.03
CA CYS A 132 -3.15 10.46 11.23
C CYS A 132 -4.63 10.75 10.94
N GLU A 133 -4.85 11.63 9.98
CA GLU A 133 -6.20 12.03 9.56
C GLU A 133 -6.73 11.01 8.55
N ILE A 134 -7.95 10.51 8.74
CA ILE A 134 -8.62 9.63 7.79
C ILE A 134 -9.65 10.47 7.03
N TYR A 135 -9.36 10.81 5.78
CA TYR A 135 -10.25 11.59 4.93
C TYR A 135 -11.41 10.76 4.41
N LYS A 136 -12.56 11.41 4.19
CA LYS A 136 -13.71 10.77 3.59
C LYS A 136 -13.49 10.59 2.09
N LEU A 137 -13.58 9.34 1.64
CA LEU A 137 -13.39 8.96 0.24
C LEU A 137 -14.62 8.23 -0.29
N SER A 138 -14.92 8.42 -1.57
CA SER A 138 -15.85 7.56 -2.31
C SER A 138 -15.25 6.18 -2.58
N LEU A 139 -16.10 5.20 -2.92
CA LEU A 139 -15.66 3.87 -3.30
C LEU A 139 -14.69 3.90 -4.49
N SER A 140 -14.93 4.76 -5.48
CA SER A 140 -14.00 4.94 -6.62
C SER A 140 -12.67 5.51 -6.18
N GLU A 141 -12.66 6.49 -5.28
CA GLU A 141 -11.42 7.07 -4.76
C GLU A 141 -10.66 6.07 -3.90
N ILE A 142 -11.34 5.27 -3.08
CA ILE A 142 -10.73 4.17 -2.31
C ILE A 142 -10.04 3.16 -3.24
N LYS A 143 -10.65 2.81 -4.38
CA LYS A 143 -10.02 1.91 -5.37
C LYS A 143 -8.75 2.50 -5.96
N ASP A 144 -8.77 3.76 -6.36
CA ASP A 144 -7.60 4.45 -6.93
C ASP A 144 -6.49 4.61 -5.86
N ILE A 145 -6.84 5.07 -4.67
CA ILE A 145 -5.92 5.23 -3.53
C ILE A 145 -5.30 3.88 -3.12
N LYS A 146 -6.07 2.79 -3.11
CA LYS A 146 -5.56 1.46 -2.77
C LYS A 146 -4.44 1.02 -3.73
N LYS A 147 -4.61 1.23 -5.03
CA LYS A 147 -3.56 0.91 -6.03
C LYS A 147 -2.27 1.69 -5.77
N LEU A 148 -2.39 2.95 -5.34
CA LEU A 148 -1.24 3.77 -4.97
C LEU A 148 -0.56 3.28 -3.68
N TYR A 149 -1.35 2.87 -2.68
CA TYR A 149 -0.77 2.26 -1.48
C TYR A 149 -0.14 0.90 -1.75
N ASP A 150 -0.66 0.09 -2.68
CA ASP A 150 -0.03 -1.17 -3.09
C ASP A 150 1.41 -0.91 -3.58
N TYR A 151 1.62 0.16 -4.35
CA TYR A 151 2.96 0.60 -4.75
C TYR A 151 3.85 0.99 -3.55
N PHE A 152 3.33 1.79 -2.61
CA PHE A 152 4.07 2.18 -1.41
C PHE A 152 4.49 0.97 -0.57
N VAL A 153 3.55 0.06 -0.31
CA VAL A 153 3.74 -1.16 0.46
C VAL A 153 4.80 -2.05 -0.18
N PHE A 154 4.74 -2.18 -1.50
CA PHE A 154 5.71 -2.95 -2.25
C PHE A 154 7.11 -2.32 -2.19
N PHE A 155 7.21 -1.00 -2.35
CA PHE A 155 8.46 -0.28 -2.21
C PHE A 155 9.08 -0.44 -0.82
N ASP A 156 8.26 -0.34 0.23
CA ASP A 156 8.71 -0.45 1.60
C ASP A 156 9.26 -1.84 1.94
N GLY A 157 8.64 -2.91 1.44
CA GLY A 157 9.12 -4.28 1.60
C GLY A 157 10.48 -4.53 0.93
N TYR A 158 10.69 -3.97 -0.26
CA TYR A 158 11.90 -4.21 -1.08
C TYR A 158 12.96 -3.10 -0.98
N LYS A 159 12.70 -2.07 -0.16
CA LYS A 159 13.58 -0.95 0.19
C LYS A 159 14.00 -0.01 -0.94
N PHE A 160 14.04 -0.44 -2.21
CA PHE A 160 14.26 0.43 -3.38
C PHE A 160 13.62 -0.11 -4.67
N VAL A 161 13.06 0.78 -5.49
CA VAL A 161 12.51 0.45 -6.82
C VAL A 161 13.55 -0.18 -7.75
N LYS A 162 14.83 0.16 -7.60
CA LYS A 162 15.88 -0.43 -8.43
C LYS A 162 16.03 -1.95 -8.23
N HIS A 163 15.79 -2.46 -7.01
CA HIS A 163 15.77 -3.90 -6.74
C HIS A 163 14.51 -4.55 -7.28
N ILE A 164 13.36 -3.88 -7.16
CA ILE A 164 12.10 -4.28 -7.79
C ILE A 164 12.27 -4.48 -9.30
N ILE A 165 12.89 -3.49 -9.97
CA ILE A 165 13.13 -3.50 -11.42
C ILE A 165 14.02 -4.68 -11.82
N ASN A 166 15.10 -4.91 -11.09
CA ASN A 166 16.13 -5.87 -11.49
C ASN A 166 15.82 -7.32 -11.07
N GLU A 167 14.92 -7.55 -10.10
CA GLU A 167 14.70 -8.87 -9.49
C GLU A 167 13.24 -9.38 -9.56
N LYS A 168 12.24 -8.52 -9.84
CA LYS A 168 10.81 -8.89 -9.66
C LYS A 168 9.85 -8.48 -10.77
N ILE A 169 10.22 -7.61 -11.72
CA ILE A 169 9.33 -7.20 -12.83
C ILE A 169 8.82 -8.39 -13.64
N TYR A 170 9.62 -9.46 -13.75
CA TYR A 170 9.26 -10.66 -14.52
C TYR A 170 8.32 -11.64 -13.79
N ASN A 171 7.74 -11.25 -12.65
CA ASN A 171 6.60 -11.95 -12.06
C ASN A 171 5.32 -11.14 -12.33
N ASN A 172 4.44 -11.72 -13.15
CA ASN A 172 3.22 -11.10 -13.67
C ASN A 172 2.35 -10.43 -12.60
N ARG A 173 2.31 -10.98 -11.37
CA ARG A 173 1.49 -10.41 -10.30
C ARG A 173 1.99 -9.02 -9.89
N TYR A 174 3.32 -8.84 -9.74
CA TYR A 174 3.90 -7.54 -9.38
C TYR A 174 3.79 -6.51 -10.50
N LEU A 175 3.87 -6.97 -11.75
CA LEU A 175 3.67 -6.12 -12.92
C LEU A 175 2.25 -5.50 -12.91
N ASP A 176 1.22 -6.28 -12.59
CA ASP A 176 -0.16 -5.78 -12.52
C ASP A 176 -0.34 -4.69 -11.46
N TYR A 177 0.30 -4.82 -10.28
CA TYR A 177 0.27 -3.76 -9.26
C TYR A 177 0.95 -2.48 -9.72
N LEU A 178 2.13 -2.61 -10.35
CA LEU A 178 2.88 -1.46 -10.86
C LEU A 178 2.08 -0.74 -11.95
N LYS A 179 1.50 -1.47 -12.91
CA LYS A 179 0.60 -0.93 -13.94
C LYS A 179 -0.58 -0.21 -13.30
N GLY A 180 -1.26 -0.86 -12.35
CA GLY A 180 -2.41 -0.28 -11.65
C GLY A 180 -2.10 1.02 -10.90
N ALA A 181 -0.93 1.11 -10.26
CA ALA A 181 -0.48 2.34 -9.59
C ALA A 181 -0.14 3.45 -10.59
N ILE A 182 0.57 3.11 -11.68
CA ILE A 182 0.94 4.06 -12.76
C ILE A 182 -0.33 4.65 -13.38
N ASP A 183 -1.32 3.83 -13.70
CA ASP A 183 -2.58 4.24 -14.35
C ASP A 183 -3.35 5.29 -13.54
N VAL A 184 -3.28 5.22 -12.21
CA VAL A 184 -4.04 6.11 -11.34
C VAL A 184 -3.22 7.26 -10.78
N TYR A 185 -1.88 7.21 -10.84
CA TYR A 185 -1.01 8.24 -10.27
C TYR A 185 -1.17 9.61 -10.92
N LYS A 186 -1.39 9.64 -12.24
CA LYS A 186 -1.59 10.89 -12.99
C LYS A 186 -2.94 11.55 -12.70
N LYS A 187 -3.94 10.79 -12.23
CA LYS A 187 -5.29 11.31 -11.97
C LYS A 187 -5.29 12.43 -10.91
N PRO A 188 -4.80 12.23 -9.68
CA PRO A 188 -4.79 13.30 -8.68
C PRO A 188 -3.92 14.49 -9.11
N GLU A 189 -2.81 14.27 -9.84
CA GLU A 189 -2.00 15.39 -10.37
C GLU A 189 -2.82 16.33 -11.29
N ILE A 190 -3.78 15.78 -12.04
CA ILE A 190 -4.65 16.57 -12.93
C ILE A 190 -5.86 17.15 -12.18
N GLU A 191 -6.48 16.35 -11.32
CA GLU A 191 -7.77 16.67 -10.70
C GLU A 191 -7.65 17.59 -9.49
N CYS A 192 -6.59 17.44 -8.69
CA CYS A 192 -6.40 18.19 -7.45
C CYS A 192 -6.09 19.67 -7.69
N SER A 193 -5.56 20.01 -8.87
CA SER A 193 -5.35 21.41 -9.25
C SER A 193 -6.63 22.10 -9.74
N LYS A 194 -7.73 21.36 -9.96
CA LYS A 194 -8.90 21.85 -10.72
C LYS A 194 -10.23 21.77 -9.98
N ASN A 195 -10.35 20.99 -8.91
CA ASN A 195 -11.64 20.69 -8.31
C ASN A 195 -11.63 20.73 -6.78
N GLU A 196 -12.28 21.74 -6.20
CA GLU A 196 -12.42 21.87 -4.75
C GLU A 196 -13.23 20.73 -4.11
N ASN A 197 -14.15 20.10 -4.84
CA ASN A 197 -14.95 18.98 -4.33
C ASN A 197 -14.15 17.69 -4.14
N LYS A 198 -12.90 17.63 -4.63
CA LYS A 198 -11.98 16.50 -4.44
C LYS A 198 -10.97 16.74 -3.33
N ARG A 199 -11.17 17.77 -2.49
CA ARG A 199 -10.21 18.16 -1.44
C ARG A 199 -9.79 16.99 -0.55
N GLU A 200 -10.71 16.13 -0.13
CA GLU A 200 -10.40 14.99 0.75
C GLU A 200 -9.54 13.92 0.06
N TYR A 201 -9.88 13.56 -1.19
CA TYR A 201 -9.07 12.69 -2.03
C TYR A 201 -7.67 13.28 -2.29
N CYS A 202 -7.60 14.58 -2.56
CA CYS A 202 -6.35 15.28 -2.80
C CYS A 202 -5.48 15.38 -1.56
N ASN A 203 -6.07 15.64 -0.40
CA ASN A 203 -5.34 15.64 0.86
C ASN A 203 -4.77 14.25 1.17
N GLU A 204 -5.54 13.17 0.92
CA GLU A 204 -5.03 11.81 1.07
C GLU A 204 -3.79 11.59 0.19
N PHE A 205 -3.86 12.02 -1.07
CA PHE A 205 -2.76 11.88 -2.02
C PHE A 205 -1.54 12.72 -1.65
N ASP A 206 -1.71 14.03 -1.43
CA ASP A 206 -0.62 14.97 -1.20
C ASP A 206 0.08 14.75 0.15
N GLU A 207 -0.67 14.40 1.21
CA GLU A 207 -0.10 14.23 2.55
C GLU A 207 0.49 12.84 2.80
N TYR A 208 -0.09 11.77 2.24
CA TYR A 208 0.28 10.40 2.61
C TYR A 208 0.89 9.57 1.49
N ILE A 209 0.70 9.93 0.22
CA ILE A 209 1.13 9.10 -0.92
C ILE A 209 2.29 9.76 -1.66
N LYS A 210 2.07 10.99 -2.16
CA LYS A 210 3.01 11.71 -3.02
C LYS A 210 4.39 11.90 -2.39
N LEU A 211 4.45 12.02 -1.07
CA LEU A 211 5.71 12.14 -0.32
C LEU A 211 6.62 10.91 -0.43
N TYR A 212 6.04 9.75 -0.76
CA TYR A 212 6.75 8.47 -0.80
C TYR A 212 6.87 7.89 -2.22
N ILE A 213 6.33 8.58 -3.22
CA ILE A 213 6.43 8.17 -4.62
C ILE A 213 7.36 9.14 -5.35
N GLU A 214 8.51 8.65 -5.79
CA GLU A 214 9.40 9.40 -6.67
C GLU A 214 8.86 9.37 -8.10
N ASN A 215 8.23 10.45 -8.57
CA ASN A 215 7.65 10.56 -9.92
C ASN A 215 8.60 10.09 -11.03
N LYS A 216 9.88 10.48 -10.96
CA LYS A 216 10.89 10.10 -11.95
C LYS A 216 11.08 8.59 -12.05
N VAL A 217 11.00 7.91 -10.91
CA VAL A 217 11.16 6.47 -10.82
C VAL A 217 9.90 5.77 -11.36
N LEU A 218 8.72 6.27 -11.01
CA LEU A 218 7.45 5.77 -11.52
C LEU A 218 7.34 5.91 -13.04
N TYR A 219 7.73 7.06 -13.60
CA TYR A 219 7.72 7.28 -15.06
C TYR A 219 8.78 6.45 -15.78
N SER A 220 9.94 6.20 -15.16
CA SER A 220 10.93 5.27 -15.72
C SER A 220 10.43 3.82 -15.73
N LEU A 221 9.66 3.42 -14.71
CA LEU A 221 8.97 2.13 -14.69
C LEU A 221 7.93 2.03 -15.82
N GLU A 222 7.10 3.06 -15.99
CA GLU A 222 6.09 3.14 -17.07
C GLU A 222 6.75 2.95 -18.45
N GLU A 223 7.83 3.68 -18.73
CA GLU A 223 8.59 3.56 -19.98
C GLU A 223 9.16 2.15 -20.20
N LYS A 224 9.75 1.54 -19.16
CA LYS A 224 10.28 0.17 -19.25
C LYS A 224 9.20 -0.86 -19.54
N ILE A 225 8.08 -0.77 -18.84
CA ILE A 225 6.94 -1.67 -19.01
C ILE A 225 6.38 -1.57 -20.44
N MET A 226 6.22 -0.36 -20.98
CA MET A 226 5.74 -0.16 -22.35
C MET A 226 6.70 -0.69 -23.41
N ASN A 227 8.02 -0.51 -23.20
CA ASN A 227 9.03 -1.00 -24.14
C ASN A 227 9.13 -2.53 -24.15
N GLU A 228 8.94 -3.20 -23.01
CA GLU A 228 8.95 -4.67 -22.92
C GLU A 228 7.65 -5.32 -23.43
N ASP A 229 6.50 -4.66 -23.29
CA ASP A 229 5.24 -5.07 -23.96
C ASP A 229 5.43 -5.06 -25.50
N ILE A 230 6.30 -4.21 -26.06
CA ILE A 230 6.68 -4.21 -27.49
C ILE A 230 7.67 -5.34 -27.81
N VAL A 231 8.67 -5.60 -26.96
CA VAL A 231 9.65 -6.70 -27.17
C VAL A 231 8.97 -8.07 -27.15
N THR A 232 8.00 -8.29 -26.25
CA THR A 232 7.23 -9.55 -26.20
C THR A 232 6.19 -9.72 -27.33
N LEU A 233 5.82 -8.62 -28.01
CA LEU A 233 5.02 -8.67 -29.23
C LEU A 233 5.86 -8.94 -30.50
N ILE A 234 7.14 -8.56 -30.51
CA ILE A 234 8.07 -8.78 -31.62
C ILE A 234 8.73 -10.17 -31.51
N ASP A 235 8.95 -10.68 -30.29
CA ASP A 235 9.59 -11.98 -30.02
C ASP A 235 8.61 -13.15 -29.84
N LYS A 236 7.38 -13.08 -30.37
CA LYS A 236 6.62 -14.31 -30.66
C LYS A 236 7.08 -14.81 -32.04
N PRO A 237 7.94 -15.84 -32.13
CA PRO A 237 8.14 -16.49 -33.41
C PRO A 237 6.79 -17.13 -33.78
N LEU A 238 6.37 -16.99 -35.03
CA LEU A 238 5.44 -17.94 -35.63
C LEU A 238 6.05 -19.33 -35.44
N GLU A 239 5.60 -20.12 -34.46
CA GLU A 239 6.12 -21.47 -34.26
C GLU A 239 5.91 -22.29 -35.54
N PRO A 240 6.97 -22.77 -36.20
CA PRO A 240 6.84 -23.87 -37.14
C PRO A 240 6.89 -25.17 -36.32
N LYS A 241 5.84 -25.97 -36.42
CA LYS A 241 5.83 -27.36 -35.93
C LYS A 241 6.93 -28.17 -36.64
N SER A 242 7.99 -28.55 -35.94
CA SER A 242 8.72 -29.83 -36.05
C SER A 242 9.99 -29.76 -35.18
N ALA A 243 10.03 -30.48 -34.04
CA ALA A 243 10.46 -31.87 -33.90
C ALA A 243 11.99 -32.05 -33.71
N LEU A 244 12.35 -32.55 -32.52
CA LEU A 244 13.46 -33.47 -32.20
C LEU A 244 14.92 -33.02 -32.44
N LEU A 245 15.66 -32.73 -31.35
CA LEU A 245 16.78 -33.53 -30.79
C LEU A 245 17.64 -32.68 -29.81
N LYS A 246 17.98 -33.26 -28.65
CA LYS A 246 19.01 -32.82 -27.68
C LYS A 246 20.21 -33.79 -27.78
N PRO A 247 21.34 -33.58 -27.06
CA PRO A 247 22.32 -32.46 -26.96
C PRO A 247 23.75 -33.08 -27.20
N PRO A 248 24.91 -32.70 -26.61
CA PRO A 248 25.37 -31.51 -25.83
C PRO A 248 26.75 -30.96 -26.31
N VAL A 249 27.34 -29.98 -25.58
CA VAL A 249 28.77 -29.93 -25.11
C VAL A 249 29.22 -28.48 -24.76
N GLN A 250 29.47 -28.28 -23.45
CA GLN A 250 30.69 -27.76 -22.79
C GLN A 250 31.26 -26.35 -23.09
N GLY A 251 31.22 -25.51 -22.04
CA GLY A 251 32.32 -24.69 -21.53
C GLY A 251 32.71 -23.42 -22.29
N VAL A 252 32.75 -22.27 -21.61
CA VAL A 252 33.87 -21.31 -21.59
C VAL A 252 33.62 -20.28 -20.49
N LEU A 253 34.70 -19.98 -19.79
CA LEU A 253 34.88 -19.04 -18.70
C LEU A 253 35.26 -17.68 -19.31
N GLU A 254 34.61 -16.56 -18.99
CA GLU A 254 35.29 -15.26 -19.07
C GLU A 254 34.70 -14.11 -18.21
N LYS A 255 35.58 -13.66 -17.30
CA LYS A 255 35.85 -12.33 -16.73
C LYS A 255 34.76 -11.24 -16.60
N ARG A 256 34.58 -10.87 -15.33
CA ARG A 256 34.50 -9.53 -14.71
C ARG A 256 34.38 -8.31 -15.66
N VAL A 257 33.31 -7.54 -15.44
CA VAL A 257 33.37 -6.06 -15.53
C VAL A 257 32.94 -5.49 -14.18
N THR A 258 33.92 -4.94 -13.47
CA THR A 258 33.73 -4.12 -12.27
C THR A 258 33.44 -2.71 -12.73
N THR A 259 32.22 -2.20 -12.51
CA THR A 259 31.96 -0.75 -12.60
C THR A 259 31.41 -0.27 -11.27
N ILE A 260 32.33 0.25 -10.46
CA ILE A 260 32.05 1.09 -9.29
C ILE A 260 31.63 2.45 -9.82
N TYR A 261 30.39 2.88 -9.53
CA TYR A 261 30.06 4.31 -9.45
C TYR A 261 29.35 4.58 -8.12
N PHE A 262 30.09 5.29 -7.26
CA PHE A 262 29.58 5.98 -6.09
C PHE A 262 28.60 7.07 -6.52
N LEU A 263 27.43 7.16 -5.87
CA LEU A 263 26.86 8.42 -5.40
C LEU A 263 25.96 8.13 -4.21
N LYS A 264 26.57 8.27 -3.03
CA LYS A 264 25.99 8.15 -1.70
C LYS A 264 25.08 9.36 -1.45
N LYS A 265 23.82 9.31 -1.87
CA LYS A 265 22.81 10.28 -1.42
C LYS A 265 22.21 9.76 -0.12
N LYS A 266 22.78 10.19 1.01
CA LYS A 266 22.14 10.05 2.33
C LYS A 266 20.72 10.62 2.22
N MET A 267 19.72 9.80 2.55
CA MET A 267 18.37 10.27 2.84
C MET A 267 18.47 11.30 3.97
N LYS A 268 18.34 12.59 3.63
CA LYS A 268 18.11 13.64 4.63
C LYS A 268 16.66 13.50 5.09
N TYR A 269 16.44 12.72 6.14
CA TYR A 269 15.29 12.94 6.98
C TYR A 269 15.49 14.31 7.64
N ASN A 270 14.60 15.26 7.35
CA ASN A 270 14.52 16.50 8.11
C ASN A 270 14.04 16.15 9.52
N ILE A 271 14.99 15.88 10.41
CA ILE A 271 14.75 15.85 11.85
C ILE A 271 14.74 17.29 12.30
N TYR A 272 13.55 17.86 12.50
CA TYR A 272 13.41 19.06 13.32
C TYR A 272 13.51 18.63 14.78
N ILE A 273 14.71 18.79 15.36
CA ILE A 273 14.92 18.78 16.81
C ILE A 273 14.66 20.22 17.27
N PHE A 274 13.60 20.45 18.05
CA PHE A 274 13.52 21.62 18.91
C PHE A 274 13.96 21.20 20.31
N TYR A 275 14.98 21.91 20.82
CA TYR A 275 15.44 21.87 22.20
C TYR A 275 14.36 22.33 23.17
#